data_AF-A0A4P7KW63-F1
#
_entry.id   AF-A0A4P7KW63-F1
#
_cell.length_a   1.000
_cell.length_b   1.000
_cell.length_c   1.000
_cell.angle_alpha   90.00
_cell.angle_beta   90.00
_cell.angle_gamma   90.00
#
_symmetry.space_group_name_H-M   'P 1'
#
loop_
_entity.id
_entity.type
_entity.pdbx_description
1 polymer ?
#
loop_
_entity_poly.entity_id
_entity_poly.type
_entity_poly.pdbx_seq_one_letter_code
_entity_poly.pdbx_strand_id
1 'polypeptide(L)'
;MLYHPFSNNMVKAINDGYELVMAARLDFKSGVARNHTGVGNIIIAGEVYEGVGKFGAVENVKEENTTSPQQLILSLSGFDSMLVGDVMNERSRGRNVRLMLVAINPEGKPEIAEVIFAGQISHIGVSSGEENAVAVTVSNRFERWSMGLPDRFTDESWRKRKSDDRIFRYVAQMAERAIYWGGKKDSPGFVYK
;
A
#
# COMPACT_ATOMS: atom_id res chain seq x y z
N MET A 1 16.98 5.32 -22.30
CA MET A 1 17.43 4.96 -20.95
C MET A 1 16.97 6.08 -20.03
N LEU A 2 16.10 5.81 -19.05
CA LEU A 2 15.77 6.82 -18.04
C LEU A 2 17.03 7.05 -17.20
N TYR A 3 17.56 8.27 -17.22
CA TYR A 3 18.79 8.62 -16.50
C TYR A 3 18.53 8.86 -15.00
N HIS A 4 17.28 9.19 -14.66
CA HIS A 4 16.75 9.42 -13.33
C HIS A 4 15.26 9.02 -13.28
N PRO A 5 14.69 8.78 -12.09
CA PRO A 5 13.29 8.38 -11.95
C PRO A 5 12.28 9.53 -12.14
N PHE A 6 12.74 10.78 -12.17
CA PHE A 6 11.88 11.97 -12.23
C PHE A 6 11.46 12.37 -13.65
N SER A 7 10.39 13.14 -13.82
CA SER A 7 10.10 13.76 -15.11
C SER A 7 11.03 14.94 -15.42
N ASN A 8 11.05 15.36 -16.69
CA ASN A 8 11.78 16.55 -17.12
C ASN A 8 11.33 17.81 -16.37
N ASN A 9 10.06 17.92 -16.00
CA ASN A 9 9.54 19.07 -15.28
C ASN A 9 10.08 19.11 -13.84
N MET A 10 10.11 17.96 -13.17
CA MET A 10 10.69 17.85 -11.82
C MET A 10 12.19 18.16 -11.84
N VAL A 11 12.94 17.63 -12.82
CA VAL A 11 14.37 17.97 -12.96
C VAL A 11 14.59 19.45 -13.23
N LYS A 12 13.74 20.07 -14.05
CA LYS A 12 13.80 21.51 -14.27
C LYS A 12 13.56 22.27 -12.96
N ALA A 13 12.54 21.92 -12.19
CA ALA A 13 12.26 22.56 -10.90
C ALA A 13 13.43 22.42 -9.91
N ILE A 14 14.06 21.24 -9.85
CA ILE A 14 15.26 21.01 -9.04
C ILE A 14 16.41 21.94 -9.47
N ASN A 15 16.66 22.05 -10.79
CA ASN A 15 17.71 22.91 -11.34
C ASN A 15 17.41 24.40 -11.13
N ASP A 16 16.14 24.80 -11.15
CA ASP A 16 15.67 26.16 -10.91
C ASP A 16 15.70 26.54 -9.41
N GLY A 17 16.11 25.63 -8.52
CA GLY A 17 16.32 25.89 -7.10
C GLY A 17 15.04 25.82 -6.25
N TYR A 18 14.04 25.05 -6.69
CA TYR A 18 12.79 24.88 -5.94
C TYR A 18 13.05 24.10 -4.64
N GLU A 19 12.30 24.41 -3.59
CA GLU A 19 12.39 23.66 -2.33
C GLU A 19 11.73 22.30 -2.50
N LEU A 20 12.37 21.24 -1.99
CA LEU A 20 11.86 19.88 -2.10
C LEU A 20 11.33 19.40 -0.75
N VAL A 21 10.09 18.91 -0.75
CA VAL A 21 9.49 18.26 0.42
C VAL A 21 8.98 16.87 0.07
N MET A 22 8.97 16.00 1.07
CA MET A 22 8.44 14.64 0.95
C MET A 22 7.03 14.64 1.51
N ALA A 23 6.04 14.29 0.69
CA ALA A 23 4.65 14.19 1.08
C ALA A 23 4.21 12.73 1.15
N ALA A 24 3.61 12.33 2.27
CA ALA A 24 3.10 10.99 2.50
C ALA A 24 1.58 11.02 2.68
N ARG A 25 0.90 10.17 1.90
CA ARG A 25 -0.50 9.83 2.11
C ARG A 25 -0.58 8.41 2.64
N LEU A 26 -1.15 8.25 3.84
CA LEU A 26 -1.38 6.96 4.46
C LEU A 26 -2.89 6.73 4.63
N ASP A 27 -3.41 5.67 4.04
CA ASP A 27 -4.79 5.25 4.27
C ASP A 27 -4.83 4.38 5.54
N PHE A 28 -5.30 4.92 6.66
CA PHE A 28 -5.59 4.15 7.88
C PHE A 28 -7.04 3.65 7.89
N LYS A 29 -7.41 2.83 8.89
CA LYS A 29 -8.81 2.40 9.10
C LYS A 29 -9.66 3.54 9.66
N SER A 30 -9.09 4.35 10.55
CA SER A 30 -9.71 5.53 11.15
C SER A 30 -9.88 6.70 10.17
N GLY A 31 -9.02 6.80 9.16
CA GLY A 31 -9.07 7.89 8.18
C GLY A 31 -7.83 7.94 7.31
N VAL A 32 -7.69 8.99 6.51
CA VAL A 32 -6.52 9.20 5.66
C VAL A 32 -5.65 10.28 6.28
N ALA A 33 -4.41 9.94 6.61
CA ALA A 33 -3.40 10.92 7.04
C ALA A 33 -2.63 11.44 5.82
N ARG A 34 -2.42 12.76 5.76
CA ARG A 34 -1.72 13.44 4.67
C ARG A 34 -0.73 14.43 5.27
N ASN A 35 0.54 14.08 5.23
CA ASN A 35 1.60 14.83 5.91
C ASN A 35 2.74 15.14 4.95
N HIS A 36 3.52 16.19 5.21
CA HIS A 36 4.77 16.45 4.51
C HIS A 36 5.88 16.95 5.44
N THR A 37 7.14 16.76 5.05
CA THR A 37 8.32 17.12 5.85
C THR A 37 8.61 18.63 5.93
N GLY A 38 7.85 19.45 5.21
CA GLY A 38 8.01 20.89 5.19
C GLY A 38 7.25 21.58 6.34
N VAL A 39 7.04 22.89 6.18
CA VAL A 39 6.31 23.74 7.12
C VAL A 39 5.03 24.26 6.47
N GLY A 40 3.98 24.44 7.27
CA GLY A 40 2.68 24.95 6.80
C GLY A 40 1.84 23.86 6.14
N ASN A 41 0.77 24.27 5.45
CA ASN A 41 -0.10 23.37 4.72
C ASN A 41 0.11 23.56 3.22
N ILE A 42 0.22 22.46 2.49
CA ILE A 42 0.29 22.47 1.02
C ILE A 42 -0.90 21.72 0.43
N ILE A 43 -1.32 22.11 -0.77
CA ILE A 43 -2.44 21.46 -1.47
C ILE A 43 -1.89 20.68 -2.65
N ILE A 44 -2.06 19.36 -2.64
CA ILE A 44 -1.63 18.47 -3.72
C ILE A 44 -2.87 17.80 -4.28
N ALA A 45 -3.14 17.99 -5.57
CA ALA A 45 -4.30 17.42 -6.26
C ALA A 45 -5.65 17.70 -5.55
N GLY A 46 -5.79 18.89 -4.96
CA GLY A 46 -7.01 19.30 -4.24
C GLY A 46 -7.11 18.78 -2.80
N GLU A 47 -6.09 18.07 -2.31
CA GLU A 47 -6.05 17.56 -0.93
C GLU A 47 -5.03 18.33 -0.10
N VAL A 48 -5.39 18.65 1.15
CA VAL A 48 -4.50 19.33 2.09
C VAL A 48 -3.53 18.32 2.72
N TYR A 49 -2.25 18.66 2.71
CA TYR A 49 -1.17 17.96 3.41
C TYR A 49 -0.64 18.87 4.51
N GLU A 50 -0.49 18.32 5.70
CA GLU A 50 -0.04 19.05 6.89
C GLU A 50 1.46 18.90 7.10
N GLY A 51 2.14 20.02 7.36
CA GLY A 51 3.58 20.04 7.61
C GLY A 51 3.92 19.50 8.99
N VAL A 52 4.60 18.36 9.04
CA VAL A 52 5.09 17.75 10.30
C VAL A 52 6.50 18.22 10.66
N GLY A 53 7.20 18.90 9.74
CA GLY A 53 8.54 19.41 9.95
C GLY A 53 9.50 18.37 10.51
N LYS A 54 10.19 18.71 11.60
CA LYS A 54 11.22 17.87 12.25
C LYS A 54 10.68 16.62 12.95
N PHE A 55 9.38 16.55 13.20
CA PHE A 55 8.76 15.39 13.85
C PHE A 55 8.57 14.22 12.88
N GLY A 56 8.50 14.49 11.58
CA GLY A 56 8.37 13.48 10.55
C GLY A 56 9.70 13.13 9.91
N ALA A 57 9.96 11.84 9.74
CA ALA A 57 11.11 11.34 8.98
C ALA A 57 10.70 10.24 8.00
N VAL A 58 11.42 10.21 6.88
CA VAL A 58 11.27 9.22 5.81
C VAL A 58 12.62 8.53 5.65
N GLU A 59 12.66 7.21 5.82
CA GLU A 59 13.87 6.44 5.55
C GLU A 59 14.25 6.51 4.05
N ASN A 60 15.53 6.31 3.74
CA ASN A 60 16.00 6.29 2.36
C ASN A 60 15.20 5.31 1.50
N VAL A 61 14.55 5.84 0.46
CA VAL A 61 13.85 5.06 -0.55
C VAL A 61 14.89 4.32 -1.39
N LYS A 62 14.85 2.99 -1.35
CA LYS A 62 15.70 2.11 -2.16
C LYS A 62 14.83 1.43 -3.21
N GLU A 63 15.26 1.50 -4.46
CA GLU A 63 14.69 0.72 -5.56
C GLU A 63 15.75 -0.25 -6.10
N GLU A 64 15.34 -1.48 -6.36
CA GLU A 64 16.19 -2.54 -6.90
C GLU A 64 15.48 -3.20 -8.07
N ASN A 65 16.23 -3.61 -9.09
CA ASN A 65 15.69 -4.35 -10.22
C ASN A 65 15.59 -5.85 -9.91
N THR A 66 14.95 -6.17 -8.78
CA THR A 66 14.70 -7.53 -8.30
C THR A 66 13.22 -7.69 -7.95
N THR A 67 12.77 -8.93 -7.78
CA THR A 67 11.41 -9.23 -7.31
C THR A 67 11.31 -9.34 -5.80
N SER A 68 12.33 -8.87 -5.08
CA SER A 68 12.35 -8.91 -3.62
C SER A 68 11.47 -7.78 -3.05
N PRO A 69 10.70 -8.05 -1.97
CA PRO A 69 9.98 -7.00 -1.27
C PRO A 69 10.92 -5.90 -0.79
N GLN A 70 10.62 -4.67 -1.14
CA GLN A 70 11.34 -3.50 -0.62
C GLN A 70 10.46 -2.79 0.40
N GLN A 71 11.08 -2.39 1.49
CA GLN A 71 10.42 -1.74 2.61
C GLN A 71 11.10 -0.40 2.91
N LEU A 72 10.31 0.52 3.45
CA LEU A 72 10.80 1.76 4.02
C LEU A 72 10.02 2.04 5.31
N ILE A 73 10.63 2.81 6.21
CA ILE A 73 10.00 3.26 7.44
C ILE A 73 9.66 4.75 7.33
N LEU A 74 8.40 5.07 7.64
CA LEU A 74 7.94 6.44 7.90
C LEU A 74 7.79 6.60 9.40
N SER A 75 8.46 7.59 10.00
CA SER A 75 8.37 7.85 11.43
C SER A 75 7.75 9.20 11.75
N LEU A 76 7.02 9.25 12.86
CA LEU A 76 6.47 10.47 13.44
C LEU A 76 6.72 10.46 14.95
N SER A 77 7.43 11.48 15.45
CA SER A 77 7.72 11.66 16.87
C SER A 77 6.88 12.78 17.50
N GLY A 78 6.91 12.87 18.83
CA GLY A 78 6.39 14.02 19.58
C GLY A 78 4.88 14.03 19.78
N PHE A 79 4.22 12.87 19.73
CA PHE A 79 2.78 12.74 20.01
C PHE A 79 2.49 12.33 21.46
N ASP A 80 1.27 12.64 21.91
CA ASP A 80 0.80 12.36 23.26
C ASP A 80 0.82 10.84 23.56
N SER A 81 1.30 10.45 24.74
CA SER A 81 1.35 9.06 25.19
C SER A 81 -0.04 8.42 25.26
N MET A 82 -1.10 9.22 25.44
CA MET A 82 -2.48 8.72 25.42
C MET A 82 -2.89 8.14 24.06
N LEU A 83 -2.29 8.62 22.96
CA LEU A 83 -2.60 8.15 21.59
C LEU A 83 -1.86 6.87 21.20
N VAL A 84 -0.87 6.42 22.01
CA VAL A 84 -0.12 5.18 21.77
C VAL A 84 -1.05 3.97 21.69
N GLY A 85 -2.03 3.91 22.60
CA GLY A 85 -3.00 2.81 22.64
C GLY A 85 -3.85 2.74 21.37
N ASP A 86 -4.27 3.89 20.85
CA ASP A 86 -5.07 3.97 19.64
C ASP A 86 -4.25 3.55 18.41
N VAL A 87 -3.00 4.02 18.30
CA VAL A 87 -2.08 3.64 17.22
C VAL A 87 -1.76 2.14 17.25
N MET A 88 -1.53 1.56 18.42
CA MET A 88 -1.27 0.11 18.55
C MET A 88 -2.49 -0.75 18.19
N ASN A 89 -3.70 -0.22 18.40
CA ASN A 89 -4.95 -0.89 18.01
C ASN A 89 -5.38 -0.60 16.56
N GLU A 90 -4.67 0.28 15.86
CA GLU A 90 -4.93 0.67 14.48
C GLU A 90 -4.62 -0.48 13.51
N ARG A 91 -5.65 -1.28 13.19
CA ARG A 91 -5.54 -2.42 12.27
C ARG A 91 -5.52 -1.97 10.81
N SER A 92 -4.42 -1.34 10.40
CA SER A 92 -4.26 -0.75 9.07
C SER A 92 -3.34 -1.52 8.11
N ARG A 93 -2.94 -2.74 8.47
CA ARG A 93 -2.15 -3.62 7.59
C ARG A 93 -2.85 -3.86 6.24
N GLY A 94 -2.09 -3.78 5.16
CA GLY A 94 -2.54 -3.98 3.79
C GLY A 94 -3.23 -2.76 3.15
N ARG A 95 -3.37 -1.65 3.88
CA ARG A 95 -3.89 -0.40 3.31
C ARG A 95 -2.83 0.37 2.56
N ASN A 96 -3.25 1.19 1.61
CA ASN A 96 -2.34 1.83 0.66
C ASN A 96 -1.58 2.99 1.28
N VAL A 97 -0.35 3.17 0.82
CA VAL A 97 0.50 4.31 1.12
C VAL A 97 1.09 4.84 -0.17
N ARG A 98 1.20 6.16 -0.26
CA ARG A 98 1.84 6.86 -1.36
C ARG A 98 2.80 7.89 -0.81
N LEU A 99 4.04 7.82 -1.26
CA LEU A 99 5.07 8.81 -0.98
C LEU A 99 5.38 9.58 -2.26
N MET A 100 5.45 10.90 -2.12
CA MET A 100 5.64 11.82 -3.24
C MET A 100 6.78 12.78 -2.94
N LEU A 101 7.59 13.06 -3.95
CA LEU A 101 8.48 14.21 -3.95
C LEU A 101 7.73 15.41 -4.52
N VAL A 102 7.74 16.52 -3.80
CA VAL A 102 7.02 17.73 -4.17
C VAL A 102 8.02 18.87 -4.30
N ALA A 103 8.00 19.55 -5.44
CA ALA A 103 8.76 20.77 -5.68
C ALA A 103 7.87 21.99 -5.38
N ILE A 104 8.32 22.80 -4.42
CA ILE A 104 7.68 24.04 -4.00
C ILE A 104 8.41 25.20 -4.67
N ASN A 105 7.64 26.02 -5.38
CA ASN A 105 8.18 27.19 -6.05
C ASN A 105 8.58 28.29 -5.04
N PRO A 106 9.33 29.33 -5.46
CA PRO A 106 9.74 30.41 -4.56
C PRO A 106 8.58 31.20 -3.92
N GLU A 107 7.35 31.07 -4.43
CA GLU A 107 6.13 31.66 -3.84
C GLU A 107 5.53 30.79 -2.73
N GLY A 108 6.14 29.64 -2.40
CA GLY A 108 5.67 28.72 -1.38
C GLY A 108 4.52 27.81 -1.84
N LYS A 109 4.27 27.68 -3.15
CA LYS A 109 3.21 26.82 -3.69
C LYS A 109 3.79 25.53 -4.31
N PRO A 110 3.13 24.37 -4.10
CA PRO A 110 3.53 23.14 -4.76
C PRO A 110 3.26 23.23 -6.26
N GLU A 111 4.31 23.17 -7.07
CA GLU A 111 4.22 23.24 -8.55
C GLU A 111 4.10 21.84 -9.15
N ILE A 112 4.89 20.89 -8.65
CA ILE A 112 5.00 19.53 -9.19
C ILE A 112 5.03 18.54 -8.02
N ALA A 113 4.26 17.46 -8.13
CA ALA A 113 4.31 16.33 -7.19
C ALA A 113 4.43 15.02 -7.97
N GLU A 114 5.47 14.23 -7.67
CA GLU A 114 5.72 12.94 -8.32
C GLU A 114 5.78 11.81 -7.31
N VAL A 115 5.16 10.68 -7.64
CA VAL A 115 5.18 9.49 -6.79
C VAL A 115 6.54 8.83 -6.90
N ILE A 116 7.22 8.69 -5.76
CA ILE A 116 8.52 8.02 -5.66
C ILE A 116 8.41 6.64 -5.02
N PHE A 117 7.32 6.39 -4.27
CA PHE A 117 7.06 5.09 -3.70
C PHE A 117 5.55 4.87 -3.54
N ALA A 118 5.08 3.70 -3.95
CA ALA A 118 3.71 3.27 -3.77
C ALA A 118 3.69 1.86 -3.19
N GLY A 119 2.96 1.69 -2.09
CA GLY A 119 3.02 0.46 -1.32
C GLY A 119 1.82 0.27 -0.42
N GLN A 120 1.96 -0.66 0.52
CA GLN A 120 0.98 -0.97 1.53
C GLN A 120 1.62 -1.00 2.92
N ILE A 121 0.84 -0.67 3.94
CA ILE A 121 1.28 -0.79 5.34
C ILE A 121 1.51 -2.26 5.66
N SER A 122 2.73 -2.64 6.01
CA SER A 122 3.06 -4.00 6.48
C SER A 122 2.93 -4.10 8.00
N HIS A 123 3.49 -3.12 8.72
CA HIS A 123 3.51 -3.09 10.18
C HIS A 123 3.45 -1.65 10.69
N ILE A 124 2.87 -1.47 11.87
CA ILE A 124 2.90 -0.21 12.64
C ILE A 124 3.50 -0.57 13.99
N GLY A 125 4.65 0.04 14.29
CA GLY A 125 5.33 -0.08 15.58
C GLY A 125 5.25 1.24 16.34
N VAL A 126 5.20 1.15 17.67
CA VAL A 126 5.29 2.31 18.56
C VAL A 126 6.43 2.10 19.54
N SER A 127 7.29 3.11 19.64
CA SER A 127 8.31 3.22 20.68
C SER A 127 7.83 4.21 21.73
N SER A 128 7.94 3.83 23.01
CA SER A 128 7.64 4.70 24.15
C SER A 128 8.84 4.71 25.09
N GLY A 129 9.21 5.91 25.54
CA GLY A 129 10.44 6.18 26.30
C GLY A 129 10.56 7.68 26.58
N GLU A 130 11.76 8.24 26.41
CA GLU A 130 11.97 9.69 26.52
C GLU A 130 11.24 10.47 25.41
N GLU A 131 11.18 9.92 24.20
CA GLU A 131 10.38 10.42 23.09
C GLU A 131 9.45 9.32 22.55
N ASN A 132 8.16 9.63 22.43
CA ASN A 132 7.21 8.73 21.77
C ASN A 132 7.36 8.87 20.25
N ALA A 133 7.53 7.74 19.57
CA ALA A 133 7.64 7.68 18.11
C ALA A 133 6.79 6.54 17.52
N VAL A 134 6.02 6.85 16.47
CA VAL A 134 5.34 5.85 15.64
C VAL A 134 6.24 5.57 14.44
N ALA A 135 6.42 4.30 14.11
CA ALA A 135 7.10 3.84 12.91
C ALA A 135 6.13 3.01 12.06
N VAL A 136 5.82 3.50 10.87
CA VAL A 136 5.00 2.79 9.89
C VAL A 136 5.93 2.15 8.86
N THR A 137 6.02 0.83 8.87
CA THR A 137 6.73 0.06 7.85
C THR A 137 5.82 -0.13 6.65
N VAL A 138 6.26 0.37 5.50
CA VAL A 138 5.54 0.31 4.24
C VAL A 138 6.32 -0.58 3.28
N SER A 139 5.62 -1.41 2.53
CA SER A 139 6.25 -2.28 1.53
C SER A 139 5.65 -2.13 0.15
N ASN A 140 6.47 -2.43 -0.86
CA ASN A 140 6.03 -2.44 -2.24
C ASN A 140 5.18 -3.68 -2.55
N ARG A 141 4.66 -3.72 -3.78
CA ARG A 141 3.75 -4.78 -4.24
C ARG A 141 4.34 -6.19 -4.16
N PHE A 142 5.67 -6.34 -4.18
CA PHE A 142 6.32 -7.65 -4.12
C PHE A 142 6.10 -8.37 -2.79
N GLU A 143 5.89 -7.64 -1.68
CA GLU A 143 5.53 -8.29 -0.41
C GLU A 143 4.24 -9.10 -0.57
N ARG A 144 3.22 -8.50 -1.19
CA ARG A 144 1.95 -9.19 -1.44
C ARG A 144 2.10 -10.35 -2.42
N TRP A 145 3.04 -10.29 -3.36
CA TRP A 145 3.31 -11.39 -4.31
C TRP A 145 4.06 -12.55 -3.66
N SER A 146 4.88 -12.27 -2.65
CA SER A 146 5.57 -13.32 -1.88
C SER A 146 4.60 -14.15 -1.01
N MET A 147 3.41 -13.61 -0.74
CA MET A 147 2.38 -14.32 0.03
C MET A 147 1.58 -15.26 -0.86
N GLY A 148 1.48 -16.52 -0.45
CA GLY A 148 0.56 -17.47 -1.07
C GLY A 148 -0.89 -17.01 -0.90
N LEU A 149 -1.62 -16.90 -2.01
CA LEU A 149 -3.05 -16.61 -1.94
C LEU A 149 -3.76 -17.82 -1.31
N PRO A 150 -4.63 -17.64 -0.30
CA PRO A 150 -5.35 -18.74 0.33
C PRO A 150 -6.48 -19.30 -0.54
N ASP A 151 -6.69 -18.70 -1.72
CA ASP A 151 -7.75 -19.06 -2.64
C ASP A 151 -7.48 -20.42 -3.28
N ARG A 152 -8.51 -21.26 -3.29
CA ARG A 152 -8.51 -22.56 -3.97
C ARG A 152 -9.61 -22.58 -5.02
N PHE A 153 -9.47 -23.43 -6.02
CA PHE A 153 -10.52 -23.68 -7.02
C PHE A 153 -11.55 -24.68 -6.49
N THR A 154 -12.11 -24.42 -5.30
CA THR A 154 -13.20 -25.20 -4.69
C THR A 154 -14.45 -24.34 -4.54
N ASP A 155 -15.61 -24.98 -4.45
CA ASP A 155 -16.90 -24.29 -4.27
C ASP A 155 -16.93 -23.48 -2.98
N GLU A 156 -16.38 -24.00 -1.88
CA GLU A 156 -16.34 -23.33 -0.58
C GLU A 156 -15.47 -22.07 -0.64
N SER A 157 -14.30 -22.16 -1.28
CA SER A 157 -13.39 -21.01 -1.42
C SER A 157 -13.99 -19.92 -2.30
N TRP A 158 -14.72 -20.29 -3.35
CA TRP A 158 -15.41 -19.33 -4.22
C TRP A 158 -16.61 -18.68 -3.55
N ARG A 159 -17.46 -19.47 -2.88
CA ARG A 159 -18.63 -18.97 -2.15
C ARG A 159 -18.29 -17.98 -1.04
N LYS A 160 -17.10 -18.11 -0.44
CA LYS A 160 -16.59 -17.12 0.51
C LYS A 160 -16.40 -15.73 -0.12
N ARG A 161 -16.09 -15.66 -1.43
CA ARG A 161 -15.86 -14.41 -2.18
C ARG A 161 -17.07 -13.93 -2.98
N LYS A 162 -17.87 -14.88 -3.47
CA LYS A 162 -19.06 -14.67 -4.31
C LYS A 162 -20.14 -15.65 -3.87
N SER A 163 -20.96 -15.23 -2.91
CA SER A 163 -21.94 -16.11 -2.26
C SER A 163 -23.05 -16.61 -3.20
N ASP A 164 -23.31 -15.88 -4.26
CA ASP A 164 -24.33 -16.11 -5.29
C ASP A 164 -23.82 -16.94 -6.49
N ASP A 165 -22.51 -17.13 -6.62
CA ASP A 165 -21.91 -17.87 -7.74
C ASP A 165 -21.39 -19.25 -7.28
N ARG A 166 -21.59 -20.24 -8.15
CA ARG A 166 -21.35 -21.67 -7.93
C ARG A 166 -20.55 -22.30 -9.06
N ILE A 167 -19.72 -21.51 -9.76
CA ILE A 167 -18.90 -21.98 -10.89
C ILE A 167 -18.01 -23.19 -10.56
N PHE A 168 -17.53 -23.34 -9.31
CA PHE A 168 -16.70 -24.48 -8.90
C PHE A 168 -17.44 -25.64 -8.23
N ARG A 169 -18.79 -25.61 -8.22
CA ARG A 169 -19.62 -26.63 -7.56
C ARG A 169 -19.27 -28.08 -7.97
N TYR A 170 -18.90 -28.29 -9.23
CA TYR A 170 -18.66 -29.62 -9.78
C TYR A 170 -17.18 -29.98 -9.95
N VAL A 171 -16.23 -29.09 -9.62
CA VAL A 171 -14.80 -29.31 -9.89
C VAL A 171 -14.30 -30.58 -9.20
N ALA A 172 -14.65 -30.77 -7.92
CA ALA A 172 -14.27 -31.97 -7.17
C ALA A 172 -14.92 -33.23 -7.75
N GLN A 173 -16.22 -33.18 -8.07
CA GLN A 173 -16.93 -34.33 -8.67
C GLN A 173 -16.36 -34.69 -10.05
N MET A 174 -15.99 -33.70 -10.86
CA MET A 174 -15.43 -33.92 -12.20
C MET A 174 -14.10 -34.66 -12.19
N ALA A 175 -13.24 -34.41 -11.19
CA ALA A 175 -11.94 -35.07 -11.09
C ALA A 175 -12.03 -36.59 -10.92
N GLU A 176 -13.08 -37.09 -10.26
CA GLU A 176 -13.29 -38.51 -9.97
C GLU A 176 -14.33 -39.17 -10.89
N ARG A 177 -14.91 -38.40 -11.82
CA ARG A 177 -16.04 -38.85 -12.63
C ARG A 177 -15.60 -39.70 -13.81
N ALA A 178 -16.16 -40.91 -13.91
CA ALA A 178 -16.04 -41.72 -15.11
C ALA A 178 -16.80 -41.08 -16.28
N ILE A 179 -16.06 -40.68 -17.32
CA ILE A 179 -16.62 -40.18 -18.57
C ILE A 179 -16.65 -41.34 -19.57
N TYR A 180 -17.84 -41.77 -19.97
CA TYR A 180 -18.04 -42.80 -20.99
C TYR A 180 -18.39 -42.15 -22.32
N TRP A 181 -17.63 -42.47 -23.38
CA TRP A 181 -17.84 -41.94 -24.73
C TRP A 181 -18.35 -43.03 -25.66
N GLY A 182 -19.44 -42.78 -26.40
CA GLY A 182 -19.93 -43.66 -27.48
C GLY A 182 -20.44 -45.05 -27.06
N GLY A 183 -20.64 -45.30 -25.76
CA GLY A 183 -21.14 -46.57 -25.23
C GLY A 183 -22.65 -46.56 -24.93
N LYS A 184 -23.23 -47.74 -24.70
CA LYS A 184 -24.64 -47.90 -24.24
C LYS A 184 -24.86 -47.43 -22.79
N LYS A 185 -23.78 -47.26 -22.02
CA LYS A 185 -23.81 -46.84 -20.61
C LYS A 185 -23.56 -45.34 -20.51
N ASP A 186 -24.53 -44.62 -19.95
CA ASP A 186 -24.40 -43.20 -19.69
C ASP A 186 -23.47 -42.92 -18.50
N SER A 187 -22.80 -41.77 -18.54
CA SER A 187 -22.07 -41.25 -17.39
C SER A 187 -23.03 -40.93 -16.24
N PRO A 188 -22.69 -41.28 -14.98
CA PRO A 188 -23.56 -41.07 -13.82
C PRO A 188 -23.95 -39.60 -13.68
N GLY A 189 -25.19 -39.21 -13.37
CA GLY A 189 -25.59 -37.79 -13.23
C GLY A 189 -24.77 -37.01 -12.18
N PHE A 190 -24.82 -35.68 -12.20
CA PHE A 190 -24.25 -34.89 -11.10
C PHE A 190 -25.14 -35.03 -9.87
N VAL A 191 -24.55 -35.32 -8.70
CA VAL A 191 -25.30 -35.43 -7.45
C VAL A 191 -25.27 -34.08 -6.74
N TYR A 192 -26.45 -33.53 -6.48
CA TYR A 192 -26.64 -32.29 -5.73
C TYR A 192 -26.79 -32.62 -4.24
N LYS A 193 -25.76 -32.35 -3.46
CA LYS A 193 -25.85 -32.30 -1.99
C LYS A 193 -25.42 -30.93 -1.51
#